data_AF-A0A3S3C284-F1
#
_entry.id   AF-A0A3S3C284-F1
#
_cell.length_a   1.000
_cell.length_b   1.000
_cell.length_c   1.000
_cell.angle_alpha   90.00
_cell.angle_beta   90.00
_cell.angle_gamma   90.00
#
_symmetry.space_group_name_H-M   'P 1'
#
loop_
_entity.id
_entity.type
_entity.pdbx_description
1 polymer ?
#
loop_
_entity_poly.entity_id
_entity_poly.type
_entity_poly.pdbx_seq_one_letter_code
_entity_poly.pdbx_strand_id
1 'polypeptide(L)'
;MDGSCGETKPSEFLSAGLWDSRQATVYYAALTDDILLNICTGCIQIHFQVDTAFIGDRKAIEYLGESTLSRLVRDVDSRTKVDSIYSYPQAATEEMPGAFNWRSLSGQDYLDLLR
;
A
#
# COMPACT_ATOMS: atom_id res chain seq x y z
N MET A 1 6.52 1.66 28.63
CA MET A 1 7.49 1.69 27.51
C MET A 1 6.66 1.32 26.31
N ASP A 2 6.07 2.32 25.68
CA ASP A 2 5.17 2.14 24.54
C ASP A 2 6.07 1.93 23.32
N GLY A 3 6.48 0.68 23.13
CA GLY A 3 7.12 0.25 21.90
C GLY A 3 6.11 0.45 20.79
N SER A 4 6.42 1.31 19.83
CA SER A 4 5.73 1.39 18.55
C SER A 4 5.67 -0.03 17.96
N CYS A 5 4.56 -0.72 18.14
CA CYS A 5 4.27 -1.93 17.37
C CYS A 5 4.44 -1.52 15.91
N GLY A 6 5.27 -2.25 15.15
CA GLY A 6 5.58 -1.93 13.75
C GLY A 6 4.39 -2.03 12.78
N GLU A 7 3.17 -1.94 13.29
CA GLU A 7 1.90 -1.88 12.57
C GLU A 7 1.59 -0.41 12.25
N THR A 8 2.41 0.21 11.39
CA THR A 8 2.10 1.55 10.89
C THR A 8 1.32 1.41 9.58
N LYS A 9 0.12 1.98 9.55
CA LYS A 9 -0.83 1.83 8.44
C LYS A 9 -0.52 2.82 7.32
N PRO A 10 -0.74 2.45 6.05
CA PRO A 10 -0.73 3.39 4.92
C PRO A 10 -1.60 4.61 5.20
N SER A 11 -2.79 4.41 5.78
CA SER A 11 -3.69 5.50 6.15
C SER A 11 -3.09 6.48 7.17
N GLU A 12 -2.26 6.01 8.10
CA GLU A 12 -1.56 6.86 9.06
C GLU A 12 -0.52 7.73 8.36
N PHE A 13 0.25 7.18 7.42
CA PHE A 13 1.17 7.97 6.59
C PHE A 13 0.46 9.03 5.75
N LEU A 14 -0.66 8.66 5.13
CA LEU A 14 -1.43 9.56 4.27
C LEU A 14 -2.16 10.65 5.06
N SER A 15 -2.54 10.38 6.31
CA SER A 15 -3.27 11.33 7.18
C SER A 15 -2.37 12.13 8.13
N ALA A 16 -1.09 11.76 8.25
CA ALA A 16 -0.13 12.45 9.13
C ALA A 16 0.17 13.91 8.72
N GLY A 17 -0.27 14.36 7.55
CA GLY A 17 -0.03 15.72 7.05
C GLY A 17 1.42 16.00 6.65
N LEU A 18 2.25 14.95 6.54
CA LEU A 18 3.63 15.04 6.04
C LEU A 18 3.68 15.35 4.55
N TRP A 19 2.67 14.90 3.80
CA TRP A 19 2.53 15.10 2.36
C TRP A 19 1.09 15.46 2.01
N ASP A 20 0.89 16.11 0.86
CA ASP A 20 -0.43 16.32 0.29
C ASP A 20 -0.98 14.96 -0.20
N SER A 21 -2.05 14.47 0.44
CA SER A 21 -2.70 13.19 0.10
C SER A 21 -3.16 13.13 -1.36
N ARG A 22 -3.42 14.28 -1.98
CA ARG A 22 -3.82 14.37 -3.40
C ARG A 22 -2.65 14.22 -4.36
N GLN A 23 -1.42 14.40 -3.87
CA GLN A 23 -0.18 14.23 -4.63
C GLN A 23 0.51 12.90 -4.33
N ALA A 24 0.11 12.21 -3.25
CA ALA A 24 0.52 10.85 -2.98
C ALA A 24 -0.25 9.87 -3.88
N THR A 25 0.46 8.87 -4.40
CA THR A 25 -0.12 7.75 -5.15
C THR A 25 0.10 6.48 -4.35
N VAL A 26 -0.97 5.72 -4.12
CA VAL A 26 -0.91 4.39 -3.53
C VAL A 26 -0.93 3.37 -4.66
N TYR A 27 0.11 2.56 -4.75
CA TYR A 27 0.25 1.50 -5.72
C TYR A 27 0.04 0.15 -5.05
N TYR A 28 -0.65 -0.75 -5.74
CA TYR A 28 -0.80 -2.13 -5.31
C TYR A 28 -0.75 -3.10 -6.49
N ALA A 29 -0.23 -4.28 -6.24
CA ALA A 29 -0.09 -5.34 -7.23
C ALA A 29 -0.06 -6.72 -6.56
N ALA A 30 -0.19 -7.77 -7.37
CA ALA A 30 0.08 -9.13 -6.92
C ALA A 30 1.50 -9.54 -7.31
N LEU A 31 2.19 -10.24 -6.41
CA LEU A 31 3.44 -10.94 -6.66
C LEU A 31 3.32 -12.36 -6.12
N THR A 32 3.06 -13.32 -6.99
CA THR A 32 2.78 -14.72 -6.58
C THR A 32 1.60 -14.77 -5.60
N ASP A 33 1.85 -15.07 -4.32
CA ASP A 33 0.85 -15.16 -3.24
C ASP A 33 0.85 -13.90 -2.35
N ASP A 34 1.70 -12.92 -2.68
CA ASP A 34 1.84 -11.66 -1.94
C ASP A 34 1.05 -10.53 -2.60
N ILE A 35 0.53 -9.63 -1.76
CA ILE A 35 0.02 -8.33 -2.18
C ILE A 35 1.11 -7.32 -1.90
N LEU A 36 1.61 -6.69 -2.96
CA LEU A 36 2.53 -5.56 -2.85
C LEU A 36 1.73 -4.28 -2.62
N LEU A 37 2.20 -3.44 -1.72
CA LEU A 37 1.65 -2.12 -1.49
C LEU A 37 2.78 -1.11 -1.29
N ASN A 38 2.70 0.02 -2.00
CA ASN A 38 3.60 1.14 -1.73
C ASN A 38 2.90 2.49 -1.88
N ILE A 39 3.45 3.49 -1.19
CA ILE A 39 3.07 4.90 -1.35
C ILE A 39 4.24 5.61 -2.02
N CYS A 40 3.98 6.31 -3.13
CA CYS A 40 4.91 7.26 -3.72
C CYS A 40 4.42 8.68 -3.47
N THR A 41 5.30 9.55 -3.02
CA THR A 41 5.01 10.97 -2.81
C THR A 41 6.26 11.82 -3.03
N GLY A 42 6.23 12.66 -4.07
CA GLY A 42 7.42 13.37 -4.52
C GLY A 42 8.55 12.39 -4.80
N CYS A 43 9.69 12.56 -4.13
CA CYS A 43 10.86 11.69 -4.24
C CYS A 43 10.92 10.54 -3.22
N ILE A 44 9.88 10.35 -2.41
CA ILE A 44 9.82 9.33 -1.37
C ILE A 44 8.96 8.17 -1.84
N GLN A 45 9.41 6.94 -1.56
CA GLN A 45 8.63 5.73 -1.69
C GLN A 45 8.65 4.93 -0.39
N ILE A 46 7.50 4.43 0.02
CA ILE A 46 7.35 3.61 1.22
C ILE A 46 6.77 2.27 0.78
N HIS A 47 7.51 1.19 0.98
CA HIS A 47 7.04 -0.17 0.75
C HIS A 47 6.44 -0.74 2.03
N PHE A 48 5.30 -1.40 1.87
CA PHE A 48 4.61 -2.08 2.93
C PHE A 48 4.59 -3.58 2.64
N GLN A 49 4.92 -4.36 3.65
CA GLN A 49 4.60 -5.77 3.67
C GLN A 49 3.13 -5.92 4.10
N VAL A 50 2.34 -6.62 3.29
CA VAL A 50 0.95 -6.96 3.60
C VAL A 50 0.88 -8.40 4.12
N ASP A 51 0.32 -8.61 5.30
CA ASP A 51 -0.04 -9.95 5.76
C ASP A 51 -1.20 -10.48 4.92
N THR A 52 -0.92 -11.44 4.04
CA THR A 52 -1.90 -12.05 3.13
C THR A 52 -2.63 -13.25 3.73
N ALA A 53 -2.43 -13.62 5.00
CA ALA A 53 -3.11 -14.78 5.59
C ALA A 53 -4.65 -14.74 5.47
N PHE A 54 -5.24 -13.56 5.35
CA PHE A 54 -6.68 -13.36 5.18
C PHE A 54 -7.24 -13.79 3.81
N ILE A 55 -6.40 -13.96 2.78
CA ILE A 55 -6.86 -14.43 1.46
C ILE A 55 -6.95 -15.96 1.39
N GLY A 56 -6.43 -16.68 2.39
CA GLY A 56 -6.41 -18.15 2.44
C GLY A 56 -5.51 -18.74 1.38
N ASP A 57 -5.93 -19.84 0.75
CA ASP A 57 -5.18 -20.51 -0.33
C ASP A 57 -5.33 -19.83 -1.71
N ARG A 58 -5.97 -18.65 -1.76
CA ARG A 58 -6.17 -17.92 -3.02
C ARG A 58 -4.90 -17.23 -3.45
N LYS A 59 -4.65 -17.19 -4.76
CA LYS A 59 -3.56 -16.38 -5.30
C LYS A 59 -3.88 -14.90 -5.14
N ALA A 60 -2.87 -14.08 -4.82
CA ALA A 60 -3.06 -12.64 -4.67
C ALA A 60 -3.71 -12.00 -5.91
N ILE A 61 -3.34 -12.45 -7.11
CA ILE A 61 -3.92 -11.94 -8.36
C ILE A 61 -5.41 -12.24 -8.53
N GLU A 62 -5.87 -13.40 -8.05
CA GLU A 62 -7.29 -13.78 -8.07
C GLU A 62 -8.07 -12.92 -7.08
N TYR A 63 -7.54 -12.77 -5.86
CA TYR A 63 -8.13 -11.90 -4.84
C TYR A 63 -8.24 -10.43 -5.32
N LEU A 64 -7.20 -9.89 -5.95
CA LEU A 64 -7.23 -8.52 -6.52
C LEU A 64 -8.20 -8.39 -7.72
N GLY A 65 -8.48 -9.48 -8.44
CA GLY A 65 -9.43 -9.52 -9.54
C GLY A 65 -10.89 -9.51 -9.08
N GLU A 66 -11.19 -10.15 -7.96
CA GLU A 66 -12.55 -10.32 -7.43
C GLU A 66 -12.95 -9.25 -6.40
N SER A 67 -11.99 -8.64 -5.73
CA SER A 67 -12.24 -7.68 -4.65
C SER A 67 -12.66 -6.31 -5.19
N THR A 68 -13.69 -5.71 -4.58
CA THR A 68 -13.96 -4.29 -4.75
C THR A 68 -12.82 -3.47 -4.15
N LEU A 69 -12.56 -2.29 -4.70
CA LEU A 69 -11.49 -1.42 -4.21
C LEU A 69 -11.67 -1.05 -2.73
N SER A 70 -12.91 -0.79 -2.29
CA SER A 70 -13.23 -0.51 -0.89
C SER A 70 -12.92 -1.68 0.05
N ARG A 71 -13.22 -2.91 -0.38
CA ARG A 71 -12.92 -4.11 0.41
C ARG A 71 -11.41 -4.32 0.49
N LEU A 72 -10.72 -4.22 -0.64
CA LEU A 72 -9.26 -4.36 -0.72
C LEU A 72 -8.56 -3.39 0.24
N VAL A 73 -8.91 -2.11 0.19
CA VAL A 73 -8.29 -1.07 1.02
C VAL A 73 -8.52 -1.35 2.51
N ARG A 74 -9.74 -1.71 2.91
CA ARG A 74 -10.07 -2.06 4.31
C ARG A 74 -9.36 -3.32 4.80
N ASP A 75 -9.27 -4.34 3.95
CA ASP A 75 -8.60 -5.60 4.29
C ASP A 75 -7.09 -5.37 4.46
N VAL A 76 -6.46 -4.55 3.60
CA VAL A 76 -5.01 -4.33 3.57
C VAL A 76 -4.52 -3.31 4.60
N ASP A 77 -5.22 -2.18 4.80
CA ASP A 77 -4.71 -1.05 5.61
C ASP A 77 -4.36 -1.44 7.06
N SER A 78 -5.09 -2.39 7.64
CA SER A 78 -4.83 -2.87 9.00
C SER A 78 -3.85 -4.03 9.09
N ARG A 79 -3.37 -4.53 7.95
CA ARG A 79 -2.51 -5.74 7.83
C ARG A 79 -1.13 -5.42 7.27
N THR A 80 -0.73 -4.17 7.37
CA THR A 80 0.51 -3.66 6.79
C THR A 80 1.54 -3.40 7.86
N LYS A 81 2.79 -3.67 7.50
CA LYS A 81 3.99 -3.21 8.21
C LYS A 81 4.88 -2.48 7.22
N VAL A 82 5.54 -1.41 7.66
CA VAL A 82 6.58 -0.76 6.85
C VAL A 82 7.74 -1.74 6.68
N ASP A 83 8.04 -2.06 5.42
CA ASP A 83 9.20 -2.86 5.04
C ASP A 83 10.42 -1.95 4.85
N SER A 84 10.29 -0.96 3.96
CA SER A 84 11.40 -0.11 3.55
C SER A 84 10.91 1.29 3.12
N ILE A 85 11.78 2.27 3.28
CA ILE A 85 11.56 3.66 2.84
C ILE A 85 12.74 4.08 1.98
N TYR A 86 12.45 4.53 0.78
CA TYR A 86 13.43 4.98 -0.21
C TYR A 86 13.27 6.47 -0.47
N SER A 87 14.39 7.13 -0.75
CA SER A 87 14.45 8.51 -1.21
C SER A 87 15.24 8.56 -2.51
N TYR A 88 14.64 9.16 -3.52
CA TYR A 88 15.19 9.24 -4.86
C TYR A 88 15.62 10.68 -5.19
N PRO A 89 16.52 10.90 -6.17
CA PRO A 89 16.83 12.23 -6.67
C PRO A 89 15.73 12.81 -7.57
N GLN A 90 14.77 11.97 -7.99
CA GLN A 90 13.64 12.33 -8.86
C GLN A 90 12.34 11.82 -8.24
N ALA A 91 11.20 12.11 -8.87
CA ALA A 91 9.92 11.59 -8.41
C ALA A 91 9.94 10.06 -8.36
N ALA A 92 9.54 9.49 -7.23
CA ALA A 92 9.49 8.05 -7.06
C ALA A 92 8.34 7.45 -7.87
N THR A 93 8.61 6.35 -8.56
CA THR A 93 7.61 5.59 -9.32
C THR A 93 7.41 4.22 -8.71
N GLU A 94 6.41 3.48 -9.19
CA GLU A 94 6.31 2.07 -8.85
C GLU A 94 7.57 1.33 -9.33
N GLU A 95 8.34 0.76 -8.40
CA GLU A 95 9.60 0.07 -8.69
C GLU A 95 9.68 -1.24 -7.89
N MET A 96 8.96 -2.28 -8.33
CA MET A 96 9.27 -3.66 -7.91
C MET A 96 9.25 -4.62 -9.11
N PRO A 97 10.37 -5.30 -9.41
CA PRO A 97 10.43 -6.32 -10.45
C PRO A 97 9.50 -7.51 -10.15
N GLY A 98 8.89 -8.09 -11.20
CA GLY A 98 8.11 -9.33 -11.10
C GLY A 98 6.65 -9.16 -10.66
N ALA A 99 6.24 -7.95 -10.26
CA ALA A 99 4.86 -7.63 -9.94
C ALA A 99 3.96 -7.68 -11.19
N PHE A 100 2.76 -8.23 -11.05
CA PHE A 100 1.77 -8.29 -12.12
C PHE A 100 0.68 -7.22 -11.90
N ASN A 101 0.30 -6.54 -12.98
CA ASN A 101 -0.86 -5.65 -13.05
C ASN A 101 -0.90 -4.57 -11.96
N TRP A 102 0.11 -3.71 -11.91
CA TRP A 102 0.09 -2.53 -11.05
C TRP A 102 -1.20 -1.73 -11.27
N ARG A 103 -1.87 -1.45 -10.15
CA ARG A 103 -3.00 -0.54 -10.07
C ARG A 103 -2.65 0.55 -9.09
N SER A 104 -3.27 1.71 -9.27
CA SER A 104 -3.05 2.86 -8.40
C SER A 104 -4.36 3.56 -8.05
N LEU A 105 -4.30 4.29 -6.94
CA LEU A 105 -5.31 5.28 -6.54
C LEU A 105 -4.59 6.45 -5.87
N SER A 106 -5.25 7.61 -5.81
CA SER A 106 -4.68 8.73 -5.03
C SER A 106 -4.70 8.40 -3.53
N GLY A 107 -3.79 9.01 -2.77
CA GLY A 107 -3.80 8.93 -1.32
C GLY A 107 -5.11 9.43 -0.73
N GLN A 108 -5.72 10.44 -1.35
CA GLN A 108 -7.03 10.95 -0.95
C GLN A 108 -8.14 9.91 -1.16
N ASP A 109 -8.20 9.25 -2.32
CA ASP A 109 -9.18 8.18 -2.58
C ASP A 109 -8.99 7.01 -1.60
N TYR A 110 -7.73 6.68 -1.28
CA TYR A 110 -7.42 5.64 -0.31
C TYR A 110 -8.02 5.95 1.07
N LEU A 111 -7.83 7.20 1.54
CA LEU A 111 -8.41 7.67 2.79
C LEU A 111 -9.95 7.70 2.74
N ASP A 112 -10.54 8.11 1.62
CA ASP A 112 -11.99 8.20 1.49
C ASP A 112 -12.66 6.81 1.48
N LEU A 113 -12.00 5.77 0.96
CA LEU A 113 -12.48 4.38 0.99
C LEU A 113 -12.48 3.74 2.39
N LEU A 114 -11.71 4.31 3.33
CA LEU A 114 -11.66 3.88 4.73
C LEU A 114 -12.72 4.54 5.62
N ARG A 115 -13.45 5.54 5.10
CA ARG A 115 -14.55 6.20 5.81
C ARG A 115 -15.86 5.40 5.75
#